data_AF-A0A2H0APC5-F1
#
_entry.id   AF-A0A2H0APC5-F1
#
_cell.length_a   1.000
_cell.length_b   1.000
_cell.length_c   1.000
_cell.angle_alpha   90.00
_cell.angle_beta   90.00
_cell.angle_gamma   90.00
#
_symmetry.space_group_name_H-M   'P 1'
#
loop_
_entity.id
_entity.type
_entity.pdbx_description
1 polymer ?
#
loop_
_entity_poly.entity_id
_entity_poly.type
_entity_poly.pdbx_seq_one_letter_code
_entity_poly.pdbx_strand_id
1 'polypeptide(L)' 'MLNVTVKKQIINQMGLLDYEHQKRVLDFARTLVVTCPKGVPGKQLLSFAGTIPVADLKTMEQAIKDTCEKVDLNEW' A
#
# COMPACT_ATOMS: atom_id res chain seq x y z
N MET A 1 18.42 7.35 13.08
CA MET A 1 18.63 8.57 13.90
C MET A 1 17.59 9.60 13.50
N LEU A 2 17.00 10.31 14.47
CA LEU A 2 16.02 11.36 14.20
C LEU A 2 16.74 12.61 13.66
N ASN A 3 16.36 13.07 12.48
CA ASN A 3 16.91 14.30 11.92
C ASN A 3 16.45 15.51 12.75
N VAL A 4 17.41 16.29 13.27
CA VAL A 4 17.15 17.40 14.21
C VAL A 4 16.34 18.53 13.54
N THR A 5 16.60 18.82 12.28
CA THR A 5 15.86 19.83 11.50
C THR A 5 14.41 19.41 11.30
N VAL A 6 14.19 18.15 10.91
CA VAL A 6 12.84 17.59 10.70
C VAL A 6 12.06 17.59 12.02
N LYS A 7 12.68 17.19 13.13
CA LYS A 7 12.05 17.23 14.46
C LYS A 7 11.56 18.64 14.81
N LYS A 8 12.41 19.66 14.62
CA LYS A 8 12.07 21.05 14.95
C LYS A 8 10.91 21.56 14.10
N GLN A 9 10.90 21.26 12.81
CA GLN A 9 9.80 21.64 11.91
C GLN A 9 8.47 20.99 12.31
N ILE A 10 8.49 19.69 12.63
CA ILE A 10 7.29 18.98 13.10
C ILE A 10 6.75 19.65 14.38
N ILE A 11 7.60 19.94 15.37
CA ILE A 11 7.18 20.60 16.61
C ILE A 11 6.56 21.98 16.33
N ASN A 12 7.17 22.77 15.44
CA ASN A 12 6.64 24.08 15.07
C ASN A 12 5.25 23.98 14.42
N GLN A 13 5.04 23.02 13.51
CA GLN A 13 3.74 22.81 12.87
C GLN A 13 2.69 22.30 13.86
N MET A 14 3.08 21.42 14.79
CA MET A 14 2.18 20.93 15.84
C MET A 14 1.68 22.05 16.75
N GLY A 15 2.50 23.07 17.01
CA GLY A 15 2.11 24.24 17.79
C GLY A 15 1.04 25.13 17.13
N LEU A 16 0.79 24.96 15.82
CA LEU A 16 -0.26 25.68 15.09
C LEU A 16 -1.60 24.92 15.04
N LEU A 17 -1.61 23.65 15.43
CA LEU A 17 -2.77 22.78 15.35
C LEU A 17 -3.55 22.79 16.66
N ASP A 18 -4.88 22.65 16.58
CA ASP A 18 -5.70 22.33 17.73
C ASP A 18 -5.46 20.90 18.23
N TYR A 19 -5.99 20.58 19.41
CA TYR A 19 -5.78 19.30 20.07
C TYR A 19 -6.22 18.08 19.23
N GLU A 20 -7.35 18.17 18.53
CA GLU A 20 -7.87 17.06 17.72
C GLU A 20 -6.95 16.77 16.52
N HIS A 21 -6.46 17.83 15.87
CA HIS A 21 -5.51 17.70 14.77
C HIS A 21 -4.15 17.20 15.26
N GLN A 22 -3.68 17.64 16.43
CA GLN A 22 -2.46 17.11 17.06
C GLN A 22 -2.57 15.60 17.32
N LYS A 23 -3.70 15.15 17.87
CA LYS A 23 -3.97 13.73 18.13
C LYS A 23 -3.97 12.93 16.83
N ARG A 24 -4.59 13.45 15.76
CA ARG A 24 -4.58 12.82 14.44
C ARG A 24 -3.17 12.66 13.85
N VAL A 25 -2.30 13.66 14.01
CA VAL A 25 -0.90 13.57 13.58
C VAL A 25 -0.14 12.51 14.38
N LEU A 26 -0.37 12.43 15.69
CA LEU A 26 0.25 11.40 16.54
C LEU A 26 -0.20 9.99 16.13
N ASP A 27 -1.49 9.79 15.89
CA ASP A 27 -2.02 8.50 15.46
C ASP A 27 -1.48 8.11 14.08
N PHE A 28 -1.37 9.06 13.14
CA PHE A 28 -0.72 8.82 11.85
C PHE A 28 0.76 8.42 12.01
N ALA A 29 1.51 9.11 12.86
CA ALA A 29 2.92 8.76 13.11
C ALA A 29 3.06 7.35 13.72
N ARG A 30 2.15 6.94 14.62
CA ARG A 30 2.09 5.57 15.15
C ARG A 30 1.78 4.57 14.06
N THR A 31 0.80 4.88 13.20
CA THR A 31 0.46 4.06 12.04
C THR A 31 1.65 3.90 11.11
N LEU A 32 2.43 4.94 10.81
CA LEU A 32 3.64 4.79 9.98
C LEU A 32 4.68 3.80 10.55
N VAL A 33 4.75 3.64 11.88
CA VAL A 33 5.62 2.65 12.52
C VAL A 33 5.07 1.23 12.35
N VAL A 34 3.75 1.06 12.41
CA VAL A 34 3.06 -0.25 12.35
C VAL A 34 2.79 -0.71 10.91
N THR A 35 2.34 0.21 10.07
CA THR A 35 1.89 0.02 8.68
C THR A 35 2.91 0.56 7.69
N CYS A 36 4.20 0.59 8.02
CA CYS A 36 5.19 0.51 6.96
C CYS A 36 5.29 -0.97 6.58
N PRO A 37 4.46 -1.54 5.68
CA PRO A 37 4.86 -2.77 5.05
C PRO A 37 6.19 -2.41 4.39
N LYS A 38 7.26 -3.05 4.87
CA LYS A 38 8.53 -3.01 4.15
C LYS A 38 8.27 -3.78 2.88
N GLY A 39 7.74 -3.10 1.86
CA GLY A 39 7.67 -3.62 0.51
C GLY A 39 9.08 -4.04 0.14
N VAL A 40 9.19 -5.18 -0.53
CA VAL A 40 10.48 -5.58 -1.10
C VAL A 40 10.76 -4.69 -2.32
N PRO A 41 11.97 -4.15 -2.48
CA PRO A 41 12.34 -3.45 -3.70
C PRO A 41 12.01 -4.30 -4.93
N GLY A 42 11.38 -3.74 -5.95
CA GLY A 42 10.93 -4.52 -7.13
C GLY A 42 12.03 -5.35 -7.80
N LYS A 43 13.30 -4.92 -7.71
CA LYS A 43 14.46 -5.71 -8.14
C LYS A 43 14.58 -7.08 -7.45
N GLN A 44 14.09 -7.23 -6.22
CA GLN A 44 14.05 -8.50 -5.49
C GLN A 44 12.93 -9.42 -5.98
N LEU A 45 11.93 -8.88 -6.69
CA LEU A 45 10.85 -9.67 -7.26
C LEU A 45 11.23 -10.31 -8.61
N LEU A 46 12.35 -9.91 -9.22
CA LEU A 46 12.79 -10.45 -10.50
C LEU A 46 13.03 -11.97 -10.47
N SER A 47 13.33 -12.54 -9.30
CA SER A 47 13.44 -14.00 -9.14
C SER A 47 12.14 -14.75 -9.44
N PHE A 48 11.00 -14.06 -9.37
CA PHE A 48 9.68 -14.63 -9.69
C PHE A 48 9.27 -14.40 -11.16
N ALA A 49 10.09 -13.69 -11.95
CA ALA A 49 9.78 -13.48 -13.36
C ALA A 49 9.80 -14.82 -14.11
N GLY A 50 8.67 -15.18 -14.72
CA GLY A 50 8.54 -16.43 -15.46
C GLY A 50 8.45 -17.70 -14.60
N THR A 51 8.26 -17.58 -13.27
CA THR A 51 8.12 -18.76 -12.40
C THR A 51 6.73 -19.38 -12.43
N ILE A 52 5.75 -18.71 -13.04
CA ILE A 52 4.39 -19.25 -13.18
C ILE A 52 4.40 -20.29 -14.32
N PRO A 53 4.08 -21.56 -14.05
CA PRO A 53 3.98 -22.59 -15.09
C PRO A 53 2.96 -22.21 -16.17
N VAL A 54 3.22 -22.65 -17.41
CA VAL A 54 2.32 -22.38 -18.55
C VAL A 54 0.91 -22.92 -18.32
N ALA A 55 0.76 -24.04 -17.61
CA ALA A 55 -0.54 -24.59 -17.26
C ALA A 55 -1.34 -23.62 -16.37
N ASP A 56 -0.70 -23.07 -15.34
CA ASP A 56 -1.31 -22.12 -14.41
C ASP A 56 -1.64 -20.80 -15.11
N LEU A 57 -0.79 -20.34 -16.04
CA LEU A 57 -1.09 -19.17 -16.87
C LEU A 57 -2.37 -19.37 -17.69
N LYS A 58 -2.57 -20.55 -18.28
CA LYS A 58 -3.81 -20.88 -19.02
C LYS A 58 -5.03 -20.90 -18.10
N THR A 59 -4.89 -21.42 -16.89
CA THR A 59 -5.97 -21.41 -15.89
C THR A 59 -6.34 -19.98 -15.50
N MET A 60 -5.36 -19.12 -15.26
CA MET A 60 -5.60 -17.70 -14.97
C MET A 60 -6.26 -16.98 -16.14
N GLU A 61 -5.79 -17.21 -17.36
CA GLU A 61 -6.38 -16.64 -18.58
C GLU A 61 -7.84 -17.05 -18.74
N GLN A 62 -8.16 -18.32 -18.52
CA GLN A 62 -9.53 -18.83 -18.60
C GLN A 62 -10.41 -18.20 -17.51
N ALA A 63 -9.95 -18.12 -16.27
CA ALA A 63 -10.69 -17.50 -15.17
C ALA A 63 -11.02 -16.03 -15.44
N ILE A 64 -10.07 -15.26 -16.00
CA ILE A 64 -10.28 -13.87 -16.41
C ILE A 64 -11.34 -13.80 -17.50
N LYS A 65 -11.20 -14.59 -18.56
CA LYS A 65 -12.19 -14.65 -19.66
C LYS A 65 -13.56 -15.09 -19.19
N ASP A 66 -13.65 -15.89 -18.13
CA ASP A 66 -14.91 -16.44 -17.66
C ASP A 66 -15.66 -15.51 -16.71
N THR A 67 -14.94 -14.67 -15.94
CA THR A 67 -15.54 -13.95 -14.81
C THR A 67 -15.20 -12.46 -14.74
N CYS A 68 -14.06 -12.03 -15.28
CA CYS A 68 -13.58 -10.67 -15.07
C CYS A 68 -14.37 -9.69 -15.94
N GLU A 69 -14.99 -8.71 -15.29
CA GLU A 69 -15.72 -7.60 -15.93
C GLU A 69 -16.84 -8.04 -16.89
N LYS A 70 -17.31 -9.29 -16.79
CA LYS A 70 -18.52 -9.71 -17.48
C LYS A 70 -19.72 -9.05 -16.82
N VAL A 71 -20.47 -8.31 -17.63
CA VAL A 71 -21.77 -7.79 -17.25
C VAL A 71 -22.81 -8.79 -17.74
N ASP A 72 -23.53 -9.44 -16.83
CA ASP A 72 -24.74 -10.17 -17.21
C ASP A 72 -25.84 -9.15 -17.48
N LEU A 73 -26.20 -9.00 -18.75
CA LEU A 73 -27.24 -8.10 -19.21
C LEU A 73 -28.66 -8.52 -18.77
N ASN A 74 -28.81 -9.74 -18.24
CA ASN A 74 -30.07 -10.29 -17.76
C ASN A 74 -30.16 -10.37 -16.22
N GLU A 75 -29.14 -9.92 -15.48
CA GLU A 75 -29.17 -9.85 -14.01
C GLU A 75 -29.90 -8.60 -13.46
N TRP A 76 -30.76 -7.96 -14.27
CA TRP A 76 -31.59 -6.81 -13.89
C TRP A 76 -33.08 -7.06 -14.13
#